data_AF-A0A5B1QWE5-F1
#
_entry.id   AF-A0A5B1QWE5-F1
#
_cell.length_a   1.000
_cell.length_b   1.000
_cell.length_c   1.000
_cell.angle_alpha   90.00
_cell.angle_beta   90.00
_cell.angle_gamma   90.00
#
_symmetry.space_group_name_H-M   'P 1'
#
loop_
_entity.id
_entity.type
_entity.pdbx_description
1 polymer ?
#
loop_
_entity_poly.entity_id
_entity_poly.type
_entity_poly.pdbx_seq_one_letter_code
_entity_poly.pdbx_strand_id
1 'polypeptide(L)'
;ANFSISQALVTDISYANASFYGCTFASYRDTWNTGRNASTYVVDSIIFGQTDYLFGFGTAWFQNVVLANRACGGGIAAWKGTNLTDAPGNRYGAYIADSKIIRSPDANATAVTEGKCFLGRPWNDLATTVYLRTYMDDSIEPVGWTPFDSSRPVIMNTTFYAEYNSHGPGGNTTSRISLEHILNSKEAKDFTVQKVSLEAPQWIDFEYSF
;
A
#
# COMPACT_ATOMS: atom_id res chain seq x y z
N ALA A 1 21.89 -7.05 -4.50
CA ALA A 1 21.97 -5.63 -4.94
C ALA A 1 21.66 -4.76 -3.76
N ASN A 2 22.23 -3.55 -3.65
CA ASN A 2 22.01 -2.65 -2.50
C ASN A 2 21.08 -1.47 -2.83
N PHE A 3 20.64 -1.36 -4.09
CA PHE A 3 19.74 -0.34 -4.62
C PHE A 3 19.13 -0.83 -5.94
N SER A 4 18.08 -0.16 -6.43
CA SER A 4 17.47 -0.38 -7.73
C SER A 4 17.80 0.74 -8.73
N ILE A 5 17.98 0.38 -10.00
CA ILE A 5 18.05 1.31 -11.14
C ILE A 5 16.83 1.19 -12.08
N SER A 6 16.04 0.13 -11.96
CA SER A 6 14.87 -0.20 -12.78
C SER A 6 13.95 -1.17 -12.04
N GLN A 7 12.76 -1.42 -12.58
CA GLN A 7 11.81 -2.39 -12.03
C GLN A 7 12.41 -3.80 -11.89
N ALA A 8 12.05 -4.50 -10.81
CA ALA A 8 12.39 -5.89 -10.60
C ALA A 8 11.30 -6.57 -9.73
N LEU A 9 10.25 -7.08 -10.38
CA LEU A 9 9.09 -7.64 -9.71
C LEU A 9 9.42 -8.98 -9.03
N VAL A 10 8.80 -9.22 -7.87
CA VAL A 10 8.76 -10.56 -7.23
C VAL A 10 7.46 -11.26 -7.58
N THR A 11 6.35 -10.53 -7.59
CA THR A 11 5.02 -11.08 -7.90
C THR A 11 4.35 -10.28 -9.00
N ASP A 12 3.66 -11.00 -9.89
CA ASP A 12 2.74 -10.44 -10.89
C ASP A 12 1.52 -11.35 -11.01
N ILE A 13 0.41 -10.91 -10.42
CA ILE A 13 -0.87 -11.62 -10.47
C ILE A 13 -1.83 -10.84 -11.34
N SER A 14 -2.28 -11.44 -12.44
CA SER A 14 -3.25 -10.84 -13.37
C SER A 14 -4.31 -11.88 -13.74
N TYR A 15 -5.57 -11.45 -13.88
CA TYR A 15 -6.72 -12.28 -14.25
C TYR A 15 -6.94 -13.49 -13.34
N ALA A 16 -6.52 -13.40 -12.09
CA ALA A 16 -6.59 -14.49 -11.13
C ALA A 16 -6.80 -13.93 -9.72
N ASN A 17 -7.32 -14.79 -8.84
CA ASN A 17 -7.36 -14.53 -7.41
C ASN A 17 -6.26 -15.35 -6.72
N ALA A 18 -5.51 -14.75 -5.81
CA ALA A 18 -4.41 -15.42 -5.13
C ALA A 18 -4.29 -14.99 -3.67
N SER A 19 -4.05 -15.96 -2.79
CA SER A 19 -3.84 -15.73 -1.36
C SER A 19 -2.45 -16.22 -0.92
N PHE A 20 -1.79 -15.46 -0.05
CA PHE A 20 -0.44 -15.72 0.45
C PHE A 20 -0.39 -15.57 1.97
N TYR A 21 0.25 -16.53 2.63
CA TYR A 21 0.23 -16.67 4.09
C TYR A 21 1.65 -16.92 4.59
N GLY A 22 2.13 -16.16 5.58
CA GLY A 22 3.44 -16.42 6.18
C GLY A 22 4.63 -16.23 5.23
N CYS A 23 4.47 -15.43 4.17
CA CYS A 23 5.43 -15.34 3.08
C CYS A 23 6.41 -14.16 3.24
N THR A 24 7.54 -14.23 2.55
CA THR A 24 8.48 -13.11 2.43
C THR A 24 8.69 -12.77 0.95
N PHE A 25 8.47 -11.51 0.59
CA PHE A 25 8.66 -10.98 -0.76
C PHE A 25 9.72 -9.89 -0.74
N ALA A 26 10.80 -10.07 -1.51
CA ALA A 26 11.97 -9.21 -1.38
C ALA A 26 12.49 -8.69 -2.72
N SER A 27 12.30 -7.39 -2.97
CA SER A 27 12.97 -6.65 -4.05
C SER A 27 13.14 -5.18 -3.65
N TYR A 28 13.35 -4.29 -4.62
CA TYR A 28 13.56 -2.86 -4.40
C TYR A 28 12.47 -2.05 -5.07
N ARG A 29 12.43 -2.05 -6.39
CA ARG A 29 11.44 -1.31 -7.17
C ARG A 29 10.40 -2.29 -7.73
N ASP A 30 9.13 -1.95 -7.53
CA ASP A 30 8.00 -2.69 -8.08
C ASP A 30 7.93 -4.14 -7.53
N THR A 31 8.21 -4.35 -6.22
CA THR A 31 8.26 -5.69 -5.59
C THR A 31 6.98 -6.51 -5.82
N TRP A 32 5.82 -5.91 -5.58
CA TRP A 32 4.52 -6.57 -5.61
C TRP A 32 3.61 -5.95 -6.67
N ASN A 33 3.14 -6.75 -7.63
CA ASN A 33 2.10 -6.35 -8.57
C ASN A 33 0.78 -7.15 -8.40
N THR A 34 -0.30 -6.44 -8.06
CA THR A 34 -1.66 -6.93 -8.31
C THR A 34 -2.18 -6.27 -9.59
N GLY A 35 -2.05 -7.00 -10.69
CA GLY A 35 -2.35 -6.56 -12.04
C GLY A 35 -3.84 -6.63 -12.40
N ARG A 36 -4.10 -6.64 -13.71
CA ARG A 36 -5.44 -6.46 -14.26
C ARG A 36 -6.41 -7.53 -13.76
N ASN A 37 -7.60 -7.11 -13.31
CA ASN A 37 -8.68 -8.03 -12.92
C ASN A 37 -8.20 -9.11 -11.92
N ALA A 38 -7.22 -8.80 -11.08
CA ALA A 38 -6.75 -9.70 -10.05
C ALA A 38 -7.20 -9.22 -8.67
N SER A 39 -7.49 -10.18 -7.81
CA SER A 39 -7.73 -9.95 -6.38
C SER A 39 -6.70 -10.72 -5.57
N THR A 40 -5.98 -10.03 -4.68
CA THR A 40 -4.95 -10.67 -3.85
C THR A 40 -5.20 -10.45 -2.38
N TYR A 41 -4.97 -11.50 -1.58
CA TYR A 41 -5.01 -11.44 -0.12
C TYR A 41 -3.66 -11.89 0.44
N VAL A 42 -3.01 -11.05 1.23
CA VAL A 42 -1.68 -11.33 1.79
C VAL A 42 -1.73 -11.15 3.28
N VAL A 43 -1.39 -12.18 4.04
CA VAL A 43 -1.45 -12.15 5.51
C VAL A 43 -0.19 -12.68 6.16
N ASP A 44 0.15 -12.14 7.34
CA ASP A 44 1.28 -12.56 8.17
C ASP A 44 2.61 -12.61 7.41
N SER A 45 2.82 -11.65 6.52
CA SER A 45 3.91 -11.66 5.55
C SER A 45 4.81 -10.44 5.67
N ILE A 46 6.01 -10.51 5.09
CA ILE A 46 6.95 -9.39 5.03
C ILE A 46 7.19 -9.02 3.58
N ILE A 47 7.05 -7.73 3.25
CA ILE A 47 7.30 -7.19 1.91
C ILE A 47 8.41 -6.16 2.02
N PHE A 48 9.55 -6.45 1.39
CA PHE A 48 10.69 -5.54 1.33
C PHE A 48 10.67 -4.73 0.04
N GLY A 49 10.99 -3.44 0.15
CA GLY A 49 11.04 -2.58 -1.02
C GLY A 49 11.63 -1.20 -0.76
N GLN A 50 11.67 -0.41 -1.83
CA GLN A 50 12.18 0.96 -1.88
C GLN A 50 11.22 1.87 -2.65
N THR A 51 10.94 1.53 -3.91
CA THR A 51 10.16 2.40 -4.82
C THR A 51 8.95 1.67 -5.35
N ASP A 52 7.77 2.25 -5.10
CA ASP A 52 6.49 1.77 -5.60
C ASP A 52 6.32 0.27 -5.36
N TYR A 53 6.82 -0.22 -4.23
CA TYR A 53 7.02 -1.65 -4.05
C TYR A 53 5.71 -2.40 -3.79
N LEU A 54 4.63 -1.68 -3.49
CA LEU A 54 3.27 -2.11 -3.73
C LEU A 54 2.73 -1.33 -4.93
N PHE A 55 2.55 -1.97 -6.08
CA PHE A 55 1.93 -1.32 -7.23
C PHE A 55 0.92 -2.25 -7.89
N GLY A 56 0.07 -1.67 -8.74
CA GLY A 56 -0.95 -2.46 -9.40
C GLY A 56 -2.15 -1.68 -9.87
N PHE A 57 -3.08 -2.45 -10.42
CA PHE A 57 -4.35 -2.02 -11.00
C PHE A 57 -5.40 -3.14 -10.92
N GLY A 58 -5.35 -3.89 -9.83
CA GLY A 58 -6.38 -4.81 -9.34
C GLY A 58 -6.76 -4.45 -7.90
N THR A 59 -7.21 -5.44 -7.13
CA THR A 59 -7.67 -5.25 -5.75
C THR A 59 -6.77 -6.04 -4.81
N ALA A 60 -6.08 -5.37 -3.89
CA ALA A 60 -5.13 -6.03 -3.00
C ALA A 60 -5.43 -5.72 -1.53
N TRP A 61 -5.57 -6.77 -0.72
CA TRP A 61 -5.67 -6.66 0.73
C TRP A 61 -4.42 -7.25 1.39
N PHE A 62 -3.71 -6.43 2.15
CA PHE A 62 -2.56 -6.80 2.94
C PHE A 62 -2.93 -6.70 4.42
N GLN A 63 -2.82 -7.78 5.17
CA GLN A 63 -3.22 -7.84 6.58
C GLN A 63 -2.10 -8.36 7.46
N ASN A 64 -1.86 -7.70 8.60
CA ASN A 64 -0.76 -8.08 9.50
C ASN A 64 0.58 -8.26 8.76
N VAL A 65 0.84 -7.39 7.77
CA VAL A 65 2.08 -7.42 7.01
C VAL A 65 3.10 -6.45 7.59
N VAL A 66 4.39 -6.77 7.40
CA VAL A 66 5.48 -5.83 7.62
C VAL A 66 5.95 -5.30 6.27
N LEU A 67 5.75 -4.00 6.05
CA LEU A 67 6.26 -3.25 4.91
C LEU A 67 7.63 -2.68 5.29
N ALA A 68 8.69 -3.31 4.79
CA ALA A 68 10.08 -3.06 5.18
C ALA A 68 10.81 -2.16 4.17
N ASN A 69 10.97 -0.88 4.53
CA ASN A 69 11.60 0.15 3.70
C ASN A 69 13.12 -0.01 3.67
N ARG A 70 13.68 -0.50 2.56
CA ARG A 70 15.14 -0.61 2.32
C ARG A 70 15.79 0.75 2.07
N ALA A 71 15.02 1.67 1.50
CA ALA A 71 15.30 3.09 1.32
C ALA A 71 13.97 3.78 0.95
N CYS A 72 13.97 5.10 0.81
CA CYS A 72 12.80 5.85 0.33
C CYS A 72 13.01 6.28 -1.13
N GLY A 73 11.99 6.16 -1.97
CA GLY A 73 11.99 6.75 -3.31
C GLY A 73 10.65 6.53 -4.00
N GLY A 74 10.01 7.58 -4.53
CA GLY A 74 8.63 7.48 -5.01
C GLY A 74 7.66 7.33 -3.84
N GLY A 75 6.81 6.31 -3.84
CA GLY A 75 5.97 5.96 -2.69
C GLY A 75 6.11 4.49 -2.27
N ILE A 76 5.61 4.14 -1.08
CA ILE A 76 5.40 2.74 -0.68
C ILE A 76 4.39 2.09 -1.64
N ALA A 77 3.26 2.75 -1.83
CA ALA A 77 2.22 2.33 -2.78
C ALA A 77 2.16 3.21 -4.04
N ALA A 78 2.00 2.61 -5.21
CA ALA A 78 1.66 3.30 -6.45
C ALA A 78 0.53 2.56 -7.18
N TRP A 79 -0.72 2.92 -6.86
CA TRP A 79 -1.89 2.25 -7.41
C TRP A 79 -2.52 3.00 -8.58
N LYS A 80 -3.16 2.26 -9.48
CA LYS A 80 -3.97 2.78 -10.56
C LYS A 80 -5.43 2.33 -10.37
N GLY A 81 -6.32 3.29 -10.15
CA GLY A 81 -7.75 3.04 -10.06
C GLY A 81 -8.43 2.93 -11.43
N THR A 82 -9.73 2.67 -11.40
CA THR A 82 -10.58 2.52 -12.60
C THR A 82 -11.84 3.40 -12.51
N ASN A 83 -12.58 3.55 -13.60
CA ASN A 83 -13.85 4.30 -13.64
C ASN A 83 -15.01 3.58 -12.94
N LEU A 84 -14.74 2.50 -12.23
CA LEU A 84 -15.73 1.63 -11.60
C LEU A 84 -15.64 1.83 -10.09
N THR A 85 -16.71 2.33 -9.49
CA THR A 85 -16.77 2.80 -8.10
C THR A 85 -17.74 1.98 -7.25
N ASP A 86 -17.82 0.68 -7.52
CA ASP A 86 -18.72 -0.26 -6.85
C ASP A 86 -18.13 -0.86 -5.57
N ALA A 87 -16.85 -0.61 -5.30
CA ALA A 87 -16.18 -0.93 -4.03
C ALA A 87 -15.81 0.38 -3.28
N PRO A 88 -15.66 0.31 -1.94
CA PRO A 88 -15.18 1.44 -1.13
C PRO A 88 -13.86 2.02 -1.65
N GLY A 89 -13.85 3.33 -1.91
CA GLY A 89 -12.74 4.02 -2.59
C GLY A 89 -12.79 3.83 -4.11
N ASN A 90 -12.51 2.61 -4.59
CA ASN A 90 -12.53 2.25 -6.01
C ASN A 90 -12.56 0.73 -6.18
N ARG A 91 -13.01 0.22 -7.34
CA ARG A 91 -12.89 -1.22 -7.64
C ARG A 91 -11.45 -1.70 -7.53
N TYR A 92 -10.48 -0.88 -7.97
CA TYR A 92 -9.06 -1.18 -7.84
C TYR A 92 -8.42 -0.32 -6.78
N GLY A 93 -7.88 -0.97 -5.76
CA GLY A 93 -7.23 -0.32 -4.64
C GLY A 93 -6.28 -1.25 -3.91
N ALA A 94 -5.35 -0.64 -3.17
CA ALA A 94 -4.52 -1.30 -2.18
C ALA A 94 -5.03 -0.98 -0.77
N TYR A 95 -5.29 -2.00 0.02
CA TYR A 95 -5.82 -1.89 1.37
C TYR A 95 -4.85 -2.57 2.32
N ILE A 96 -4.27 -1.80 3.24
CA ILE A 96 -3.24 -2.26 4.18
C ILE A 96 -3.83 -2.17 5.58
N ALA A 97 -4.09 -3.31 6.22
CA ALA A 97 -4.79 -3.41 7.49
C ALA A 97 -3.94 -4.07 8.59
N ASP A 98 -4.01 -3.55 9.81
CA ASP A 98 -3.38 -4.12 11.00
C ASP A 98 -1.87 -4.39 10.82
N SER A 99 -1.21 -3.54 10.03
CA SER A 99 0.14 -3.79 9.50
C SER A 99 1.17 -2.84 10.10
N LYS A 100 2.43 -3.02 9.72
CA LYS A 100 3.54 -2.17 10.18
C LYS A 100 4.36 -1.68 9.00
N ILE A 101 4.73 -0.40 9.01
CA ILE A 101 5.77 0.16 8.16
C ILE A 101 7.00 0.41 9.03
N ILE A 102 8.13 -0.15 8.62
CA ILE A 102 9.41 -0.02 9.32
C ILE A 102 10.54 0.24 8.34
N ARG A 103 11.62 0.84 8.83
CA ARG A 103 12.94 0.73 8.22
C ARG A 103 13.34 -0.74 8.17
N SER A 104 13.72 -1.21 7.00
CA SER A 104 14.10 -2.60 6.81
C SER A 104 15.33 -2.95 7.65
N PRO A 105 15.37 -4.12 8.31
CA PRO A 105 16.57 -4.60 9.00
C PRO A 105 17.74 -4.86 8.04
N ASP A 106 17.47 -5.08 6.76
CA ASP A 106 18.49 -5.26 5.72
C ASP A 106 18.77 -3.98 4.90
N ALA A 107 18.24 -2.83 5.32
CA ALA A 107 18.53 -1.55 4.69
C ALA A 107 20.03 -1.23 4.78
N ASN A 108 20.57 -0.58 3.74
CA ASN A 108 21.93 -0.08 3.78
C ASN A 108 22.10 0.88 4.97
N ALA A 109 23.12 0.67 5.80
CA ALA A 109 23.38 1.47 6.99
C ALA A 109 23.49 2.98 6.70
N THR A 110 23.91 3.37 5.49
CA THR A 110 24.01 4.77 5.08
C THR A 110 22.72 5.35 4.49
N ALA A 111 21.70 4.54 4.24
CA ALA A 111 20.43 5.03 3.72
C ALA A 111 19.68 5.80 4.83
N VAL A 112 19.40 7.08 4.60
CA VAL A 112 18.59 7.90 5.51
C VAL A 112 17.12 7.76 5.12
N THR A 113 16.28 7.34 6.05
CA THR A 113 14.84 7.12 5.83
C THR A 113 13.94 7.99 6.68
N GLU A 114 14.44 8.53 7.80
CA GLU A 114 13.68 9.37 8.74
C GLU A 114 13.04 10.57 8.05
N GLY A 115 11.70 10.64 8.07
CA GLY A 115 10.91 11.67 7.40
C GLY A 115 11.24 11.79 5.91
N LYS A 116 11.33 10.67 5.18
CA LYS A 116 11.63 10.66 3.73
C LYS A 116 10.73 9.76 2.89
N CYS A 117 10.04 8.80 3.50
CA CYS A 117 9.22 7.83 2.79
C CYS A 117 7.78 8.34 2.66
N PHE A 118 7.24 8.33 1.45
CA PHE A 118 5.83 8.62 1.21
C PHE A 118 5.00 7.33 1.30
N LEU A 119 3.81 7.41 1.89
CA LEU A 119 2.79 6.35 1.92
C LEU A 119 2.38 5.91 0.52
N GLY A 120 2.38 6.83 -0.44
CA GLY A 120 2.16 6.48 -1.82
C GLY A 120 2.14 7.66 -2.79
N ARG A 121 1.93 7.34 -4.07
CA ARG A 121 1.78 8.30 -5.16
C ARG A 121 0.84 7.78 -6.27
N PRO A 122 0.08 8.66 -6.94
CA PRO A 122 -1.02 8.21 -7.79
C PRO A 122 -0.55 7.79 -9.18
N TRP A 123 -0.54 6.48 -9.47
CA TRP A 123 -0.19 6.03 -10.83
C TRP A 123 -1.20 6.50 -11.88
N ASN A 124 -2.46 6.74 -11.49
CA ASN A 124 -3.39 7.59 -12.23
C ASN A 124 -4.24 8.45 -11.26
N ASP A 125 -5.08 9.33 -11.81
CA ASP A 125 -5.89 10.26 -11.01
C ASP A 125 -7.00 9.59 -10.19
N LEU A 126 -7.21 8.28 -10.34
CA LEU A 126 -8.22 7.48 -9.63
C LEU A 126 -7.59 6.56 -8.58
N ALA A 127 -6.30 6.73 -8.30
CA ALA A 127 -5.54 5.89 -7.37
C ALA A 127 -6.26 5.75 -6.03
N THR A 128 -6.31 4.52 -5.51
CA THR A 128 -6.90 4.22 -4.21
C THR A 128 -5.91 3.44 -3.37
N THR A 129 -5.54 4.00 -2.23
CA THR A 129 -4.70 3.34 -1.22
C THR A 129 -5.23 3.68 0.16
N VAL A 130 -5.46 2.67 0.99
CA VAL A 130 -6.07 2.82 2.32
C VAL A 130 -5.20 2.12 3.36
N TYR A 131 -4.82 2.83 4.42
CA TYR A 131 -4.14 2.28 5.59
C TYR A 131 -5.10 2.23 6.79
N LEU A 132 -5.26 1.06 7.41
CA LEU A 132 -6.17 0.81 8.53
C LEU A 132 -5.38 0.22 9.70
N ARG A 133 -5.34 0.93 10.83
CA ARG A 133 -4.69 0.48 12.08
C ARG A 133 -3.22 0.11 11.86
N THR A 134 -2.52 0.92 11.08
CA THR A 134 -1.14 0.66 10.67
C THR A 134 -0.16 1.38 11.59
N TYR A 135 0.81 0.65 12.14
CA TYR A 135 1.96 1.26 12.80
C TYR A 135 2.91 1.82 11.74
N MET A 136 3.39 3.05 11.95
CA MET A 136 4.34 3.72 11.08
C MET A 136 5.51 4.24 11.91
N ASP A 137 6.71 3.77 11.60
CA ASP A 137 7.93 4.30 12.20
C ASP A 137 8.25 5.74 11.70
N ASP A 138 9.38 6.28 12.12
CA ASP A 138 9.78 7.65 11.83
C ASP A 138 10.22 7.85 10.37
N SER A 139 10.16 6.81 9.53
CA SER A 139 10.52 6.95 8.13
C SER A 139 9.50 7.75 7.31
N ILE A 140 8.25 7.80 7.76
CA ILE A 140 7.17 8.43 7.00
C ILE A 140 7.32 9.96 7.00
N GLU A 141 7.37 10.54 5.81
CA GLU A 141 7.29 11.98 5.60
C GLU A 141 5.94 12.51 6.12
N PRO A 142 5.90 13.54 6.98
CA PRO A 142 4.66 14.04 7.59
C PRO A 142 3.51 14.36 6.63
N VAL A 143 3.79 14.82 5.40
CA VAL A 143 2.74 15.09 4.40
C VAL A 143 2.07 13.82 3.85
N GLY A 144 2.67 12.65 4.07
CA GLY A 144 2.16 11.33 3.74
C GLY A 144 2.27 10.97 2.26
N TRP A 145 1.80 11.82 1.36
CA TRP A 145 1.62 11.50 -0.05
C TRP A 145 2.34 12.48 -0.96
N THR A 146 2.79 11.99 -2.12
CA THR A 146 3.49 12.82 -3.12
C THR A 146 2.81 12.72 -4.49
N PRO A 147 2.86 13.78 -5.31
CA PRO A 147 2.55 13.68 -6.73
C PRO A 147 3.38 12.58 -7.42
N PHE A 148 2.89 12.09 -8.56
CA PHE A 148 3.51 10.94 -9.23
C PHE A 148 4.92 11.27 -9.72
N ASP A 149 5.06 12.37 -10.47
CA ASP A 149 6.33 12.91 -10.97
C ASP A 149 6.17 14.39 -11.37
N SER A 150 7.22 14.97 -11.96
CA SER A 150 7.21 16.37 -12.42
C SER A 150 6.24 16.64 -13.59
N SER A 151 5.85 15.63 -14.36
CA SER A 151 4.86 15.74 -15.43
C SER A 151 3.43 15.70 -14.90
N ARG A 152 3.22 15.10 -13.72
CA ARG A 152 1.96 15.07 -12.97
C ARG A 152 2.18 15.63 -11.56
N PRO A 153 2.39 16.96 -11.44
CA PRO A 153 2.86 17.61 -10.20
C PRO A 153 1.77 17.81 -9.15
N VAL A 154 0.56 17.32 -9.38
CA VAL A 154 -0.60 17.48 -8.49
C VAL A 154 -1.24 16.11 -8.25
N ILE A 155 -1.70 15.90 -7.02
CA ILE A 155 -2.60 14.79 -6.68
C ILE A 155 -4.03 15.28 -6.92
N MET A 156 -4.78 14.59 -7.78
CA MET A 156 -6.14 15.00 -8.13
C MET A 156 -7.11 14.68 -7.00
N ASN A 157 -8.16 15.49 -6.83
CA ASN A 157 -9.22 15.23 -5.83
C ASN A 157 -10.03 13.94 -6.09
N THR A 158 -9.87 13.34 -7.26
CA THR A 158 -10.44 12.04 -7.62
C THR A 158 -9.64 10.85 -7.08
N THR A 159 -8.44 11.07 -6.53
CA THR A 159 -7.69 10.02 -5.83
C THR A 159 -8.30 9.77 -4.46
N PHE A 160 -8.35 8.53 -4.03
CA PHE A 160 -8.84 8.15 -2.70
C PHE A 160 -7.68 7.64 -1.84
N TYR A 161 -7.06 8.54 -1.10
CA TYR A 161 -6.07 8.20 -0.08
C TYR A 161 -6.67 8.35 1.29
N ALA A 162 -6.52 7.32 2.12
CA ALA A 162 -7.19 7.28 3.39
C ALA A 162 -6.36 6.59 4.48
N GLU A 163 -6.51 7.11 5.70
CA GLU A 163 -5.93 6.55 6.91
C GLU A 163 -7.02 6.41 7.98
N TYR A 164 -7.01 5.28 8.69
CA TYR A 164 -7.81 5.07 9.89
C TYR A 164 -6.91 4.56 11.01
N ASN A 165 -6.84 5.30 12.13
CA ASN A 165 -6.13 4.87 13.34
C ASN A 165 -4.67 4.43 13.11
N SER A 166 -3.97 5.10 12.20
CA SER A 166 -2.51 5.00 12.08
C SER A 166 -1.85 5.50 13.37
N HIS A 167 -0.71 4.91 13.74
CA HIS A 167 -0.03 5.21 15.00
C HIS A 167 1.48 5.00 14.88
N GLY A 168 2.22 5.39 15.92
CA GLY A 168 3.69 5.48 15.85
C GLY A 168 4.16 6.86 15.38
N PRO A 169 5.48 7.11 15.37
CA PRO A 169 6.04 8.43 15.05
C PRO A 169 5.69 8.94 13.65
N GLY A 170 5.57 8.07 12.64
CA GLY A 170 5.12 8.44 11.29
C GLY A 170 3.59 8.41 11.09
N GLY A 171 2.87 7.88 12.08
CA GLY A 171 1.42 7.71 12.04
C GLY A 171 0.63 8.96 12.44
N ASN A 172 1.31 10.05 12.78
CA ASN A 172 0.64 11.32 13.07
C ASN A 172 0.07 11.94 11.79
N THR A 173 -1.26 12.04 11.71
CA THR A 173 -1.97 12.52 10.52
C THR A 173 -2.19 14.03 10.49
N THR A 174 -1.79 14.79 11.52
CA THR A 174 -2.07 16.24 11.60
C THR A 174 -1.43 17.07 10.49
N SER A 175 -0.39 16.55 9.84
CA SER A 175 0.38 17.24 8.80
C SER A 175 0.17 16.69 7.40
N ARG A 176 -0.78 15.75 7.24
CA ARG A 176 -1.11 15.17 5.94
C ARG A 176 -1.63 16.23 4.97
N ILE A 177 -1.47 15.93 3.68
CA ILE A 177 -2.08 16.76 2.64
C ILE A 177 -3.60 16.86 2.86
N SER A 178 -4.19 18.01 2.50
CA SER A 178 -5.62 18.27 2.73
C SER A 178 -6.57 17.37 1.92
N LEU A 179 -6.05 16.67 0.91
CA LEU A 179 -6.82 15.74 0.07
C LEU A 179 -6.99 14.36 0.70
N GLU A 180 -6.23 14.05 1.77
CA GLU A 180 -6.34 12.77 2.43
C GLU A 180 -7.63 12.65 3.25
N HIS A 181 -8.23 11.47 3.19
CA HIS A 181 -9.39 11.09 3.97
C HIS A 181 -8.96 10.46 5.30
N ILE A 182 -8.99 11.25 6.37
CA ILE A 182 -8.84 10.72 7.74
C ILE A 182 -10.18 10.15 8.18
N LEU A 183 -10.29 8.82 8.14
CA LEU A 183 -11.54 8.13 8.37
C LEU A 183 -11.91 8.12 9.84
N ASN A 184 -13.20 8.19 10.13
CA ASN A 184 -13.75 7.87 11.44
C ASN A 184 -14.12 6.37 11.54
N SER A 185 -14.50 5.93 12.74
CA SER A 185 -14.84 4.51 13.00
C SER A 185 -16.06 4.00 12.25
N LYS A 186 -16.97 4.89 11.81
CA LYS A 186 -18.13 4.52 10.99
C LYS A 186 -17.71 4.27 9.55
N GLU A 187 -16.90 5.15 8.98
CA GLU A 187 -16.37 5.03 7.61
C GLU A 187 -15.42 3.83 7.49
N ALA A 188 -14.58 3.59 8.50
CA ALA A 188 -13.66 2.46 8.51
C ALA A 188 -14.35 1.09 8.43
N LYS A 189 -15.63 0.98 8.83
CA LYS A 189 -16.44 -0.26 8.71
C LYS A 189 -16.83 -0.59 7.27
N ASP A 190 -16.62 0.32 6.33
CA ASP A 190 -16.82 0.05 4.92
C ASP A 190 -15.63 -0.64 4.28
N PHE A 191 -14.44 -0.56 4.87
CA PHE A 191 -13.26 -1.23 4.35
C PHE A 191 -13.11 -2.62 4.99
N THR A 192 -13.69 -3.63 4.32
CA THR A 192 -13.54 -5.05 4.67
C THR A 192 -13.14 -5.84 3.43
N VAL A 193 -12.47 -6.98 3.62
CA VAL A 193 -12.11 -7.92 2.54
C VAL A 193 -13.30 -8.19 1.61
N GLN A 194 -14.47 -8.47 2.19
CA GLN A 194 -15.69 -8.76 1.44
C GLN A 194 -16.15 -7.56 0.60
N LYS A 195 -16.19 -6.35 1.18
CA LYS A 195 -16.68 -5.15 0.49
C LYS A 195 -15.75 -4.71 -0.63
N VAL A 196 -14.43 -4.80 -0.42
CA VAL A 196 -13.45 -4.41 -1.45
C VAL A 196 -13.34 -5.44 -2.56
N SER A 197 -13.53 -6.73 -2.25
CA SER A 197 -13.52 -7.81 -3.24
C SER A 197 -14.85 -7.96 -3.99
N LEU A 198 -15.90 -7.23 -3.58
CA LEU A 198 -17.27 -7.28 -4.11
C LEU A 198 -17.99 -8.63 -3.94
N GLU A 199 -17.37 -9.57 -3.26
CA GLU A 199 -17.87 -10.93 -3.03
C GLU A 199 -17.42 -11.42 -1.65
N ALA A 200 -17.99 -12.54 -1.17
CA ALA A 200 -17.41 -13.30 -0.07
C ALA A 200 -16.38 -14.28 -0.65
N PRO A 201 -15.08 -13.95 -0.65
CA PRO A 201 -14.09 -14.67 -1.45
C PRO A 201 -13.90 -16.10 -0.93
N GLN A 202 -14.14 -17.08 -1.80
CA GLN A 202 -13.98 -18.52 -1.50
C GLN A 202 -12.54 -19.02 -1.68
N TRP A 203 -11.66 -18.18 -2.24
CA TRP A 203 -10.26 -18.46 -2.51
C TRP A 203 -9.32 -18.00 -1.37
N ILE A 204 -9.89 -17.45 -0.30
CA ILE A 204 -9.17 -17.08 0.92
C ILE A 204 -9.45 -18.14 1.97
N ASP A 205 -8.39 -18.75 2.47
CA ASP A 205 -8.39 -19.48 3.72
C ASP A 205 -8.37 -18.48 4.89
N PHE A 206 -9.52 -18.31 5.56
CA PHE A 206 -9.65 -17.47 6.76
C PHE A 206 -9.33 -18.23 8.05
N GLU A 207 -9.13 -19.55 7.97
CA GLU A 207 -8.80 -20.42 9.11
C GLU A 207 -7.29 -20.60 9.26
N TYR A 208 -6.49 -19.92 8.42
CA TYR A 208 -5.04 -19.92 8.54
C TYR A 208 -4.61 -19.51 9.96
N SER A 209 -3.88 -20.40 10.62
CA SER A 209 -3.28 -20.20 11.93
C SER A 209 -1.82 -20.62 11.89
N PHE A 210 -0.92 -19.79 12.41
CA PHE A 210 0.52 -20.08 12.55
C PHE A 210 0.89 -20.50 13.97
#